data_AF-A0A2I0D1F8-F1
#
_entry.id   AF-A0A2I0D1F8-F1
#
_cell.length_a   1.000
_cell.length_b   1.000
_cell.length_c   1.000
_cell.angle_alpha   90.00
_cell.angle_beta   90.00
_cell.angle_gamma   90.00
#
_symmetry.space_group_name_H-M   'P 1'
#
loop_
_entity.id
_entity.type
_entity.pdbx_description
1 polymer ?
#
loop_
_entity_poly.entity_id
_entity_poly.type
_entity_poly.pdbx_seq_one_letter_code
_entity_poly.pdbx_strand_id
1 'polypeptide(L)'
;SHLRAHPPIQKVREMYTAKFEYRNEKGKRVGTTIEMYDSVEGYETGIASVIANMANREAHRGKVKHLPAADLFSVMMKCHDPGNELYYLNIARDRMTLTSYTDDAIRKKVENWVESVPELG
;
A
#
# COMPACT_ATOMS: atom_id res chain seq x y z
N SER A 1 -19.12 31.28 14.88
CA SER A 1 -18.01 30.88 14.01
C SER A 1 -18.09 29.37 13.80
N HIS A 2 -18.26 28.91 12.57
CA HIS A 2 -18.29 27.47 12.27
C HIS A 2 -16.84 26.99 12.21
N LEU A 3 -16.31 26.53 13.34
CA LEU A 3 -15.06 25.76 13.36
C LEU A 3 -15.25 24.59 12.39
N ARG A 4 -14.55 24.63 11.26
CA ARG A 4 -14.45 23.49 10.35
C ARG A 4 -13.87 22.35 11.19
N ALA A 5 -14.70 21.38 11.55
CA ALA A 5 -14.25 20.16 12.18
C ALA A 5 -13.38 19.43 11.15
N HIS A 6 -12.07 19.61 11.25
CA HIS A 6 -11.14 18.83 10.45
C HIS A 6 -11.20 17.39 10.95
N PRO A 7 -11.37 16.40 10.06
CA PRO A 7 -11.36 15.01 10.49
C PRO A 7 -9.99 14.72 11.14
N PRO A 8 -9.97 14.00 12.27
CA PRO A 8 -8.77 13.76 13.05
C PRO A 8 -7.69 13.02 12.26
N ILE A 9 -8.10 12.26 11.23
CA ILE A 9 -7.22 11.55 10.31
C ILE A 9 -7.73 11.78 8.88
N GLN A 10 -6.82 12.04 7.96
CA GLN A 10 -7.10 12.24 6.53
C GLN A 10 -6.12 11.42 5.70
N LYS A 11 -6.62 10.62 4.75
CA LYS A 11 -5.77 9.96 3.75
C LYS A 11 -5.21 11.02 2.80
N VAL A 12 -3.89 11.11 2.70
CA VAL A 12 -3.18 12.06 1.84
C VAL A 12 -2.92 11.44 0.47
N ARG A 13 -2.43 10.20 0.46
CA ARG A 13 -2.18 9.43 -0.74
C ARG A 13 -2.16 7.94 -0.42
N GLU A 14 -2.46 7.14 -1.43
CA GLU A 14 -2.25 5.70 -1.40
C GLU A 14 -1.51 5.27 -2.67
N MET A 15 -0.77 4.18 -2.57
CA MET A 15 -0.04 3.59 -3.68
C MET A 15 0.05 2.08 -3.50
N TYR A 16 -0.29 1.35 -4.55
CA TYR A 16 -0.24 -0.10 -4.60
C TYR A 16 0.65 -0.52 -5.77
N THR A 17 1.58 -1.43 -5.53
CA THR A 17 2.49 -1.96 -6.55
C THR A 17 2.24 -3.46 -6.69
N ALA A 18 1.60 -3.85 -7.78
CA ALA A 18 1.33 -5.25 -8.11
C ALA A 18 2.50 -5.85 -8.90
N LYS A 19 2.95 -7.05 -8.51
CA LYS A 19 4.04 -7.77 -9.16
C LYS A 19 3.54 -9.03 -9.84
N PHE A 20 4.04 -9.26 -11.05
CA PHE A 20 3.69 -10.39 -11.87
C PHE A 20 4.93 -11.07 -12.40
N GLU A 21 4.84 -12.39 -12.57
CA GLU A 21 5.83 -13.17 -13.30
C GLU A 21 5.15 -13.98 -14.40
N TYR A 22 5.88 -14.19 -15.48
CA TYR A 22 5.48 -15.10 -16.55
C TYR A 22 6.30 -16.37 -16.42
N ARG A 23 5.64 -17.52 -16.45
CA ARG A 23 6.30 -18.83 -16.39
C ARG A 23 5.99 -19.66 -17.62
N ASN A 24 6.99 -20.38 -18.12
CA ASN A 24 6.77 -21.36 -19.17
C ASN A 24 6.12 -22.65 -18.63
N GLU A 25 5.87 -23.61 -19.51
CA GLU A 25 5.25 -24.90 -19.16
C GLU A 25 6.05 -25.73 -18.16
N LYS A 26 7.38 -25.52 -18.10
CA LYS A 26 8.27 -26.17 -17.12
C LYS A 26 8.34 -25.42 -15.79
N GLY A 27 7.53 -24.38 -15.60
CA GLY A 27 7.51 -23.55 -14.40
C GLY A 27 8.68 -22.57 -14.26
N LYS A 28 9.57 -22.48 -15.26
CA LYS A 28 10.69 -21.52 -15.27
C LYS A 28 10.15 -20.12 -15.53
N ARG A 29 10.59 -19.14 -14.74
CA ARG A 29 10.31 -17.72 -14.98
C ARG A 29 10.95 -17.26 -16.30
N VAL A 30 10.14 -16.68 -17.18
CA VAL A 30 10.50 -16.17 -18.51
C VAL A 30 10.25 -14.67 -18.66
N GLY A 31 9.62 -14.02 -17.67
CA GLY A 31 9.41 -12.58 -17.66
C GLY A 31 8.81 -12.08 -16.36
N THR A 32 8.72 -10.76 -16.22
CA THR A 32 8.09 -10.07 -15.08
C THR A 32 7.47 -8.75 -15.55
N THR A 33 6.40 -8.34 -14.89
CA THR A 33 5.81 -6.99 -15.03
C THR A 33 5.50 -6.44 -13.63
N ILE A 34 5.55 -5.13 -13.49
CA ILE A 34 5.16 -4.40 -12.29
C ILE A 34 4.20 -3.30 -12.73
N GLU A 35 3.08 -3.16 -12.02
CA GLU A 35 2.11 -2.09 -12.25
C GLU A 35 1.90 -1.30 -10.95
N MET A 36 1.63 -0.01 -11.07
CA MET A 36 1.40 0.89 -9.93
C MET A 36 0.03 1.54 -10.03
N TYR A 37 -0.69 1.59 -8.92
CA TYR A 37 -2.06 2.10 -8.84
C TYR A 37 -2.26 2.99 -7.62
N ASP A 38 -2.86 4.16 -7.82
CA ASP A 38 -3.14 5.16 -6.79
C ASP A 38 -4.48 4.96 -6.07
N SER A 39 -5.11 3.81 -6.27
CA SER A 39 -6.32 3.37 -5.60
C SER A 39 -6.36 1.85 -5.47
N VAL A 40 -7.07 1.36 -4.45
CA VAL A 40 -7.27 -0.08 -4.25
C VAL A 40 -8.13 -0.67 -5.38
N GLU A 41 -9.13 0.05 -5.85
CA GLU A 41 -9.99 -0.37 -6.97
C GLU A 41 -9.19 -0.49 -8.27
N GLY A 42 -8.31 0.49 -8.55
CA GLY A 42 -7.40 0.44 -9.69
C GLY A 42 -6.43 -0.74 -9.59
N TYR A 43 -5.95 -1.04 -8.39
CA TYR A 43 -5.11 -2.21 -8.13
C TYR A 43 -5.83 -3.54 -8.43
N GLU A 44 -7.04 -3.72 -7.93
CA GLU A 44 -7.82 -4.95 -8.16
C GLU A 44 -8.18 -5.12 -9.64
N THR A 45 -8.70 -4.05 -10.27
CA THR A 45 -9.08 -4.04 -11.70
C THR A 45 -7.87 -4.23 -12.61
N GLY A 46 -6.76 -3.58 -12.26
CA GLY A 46 -5.51 -3.65 -12.99
C GLY A 46 -4.88 -5.03 -12.95
N ILE A 47 -4.88 -5.71 -11.80
CA ILE A 47 -4.45 -7.10 -11.67
C ILE A 47 -5.26 -8.01 -12.60
N ALA A 48 -6.59 -7.91 -12.57
CA ALA A 48 -7.45 -8.70 -13.44
C ALA A 48 -7.12 -8.44 -14.93
N SER A 49 -6.88 -7.18 -15.29
CA SER A 49 -6.53 -6.76 -16.65
C SER A 49 -5.18 -7.33 -17.11
N VAL A 50 -4.15 -7.29 -16.27
CA VAL A 50 -2.82 -7.89 -16.59
C VAL A 50 -2.93 -9.40 -16.76
N ILE A 51 -3.71 -10.07 -15.91
CA ILE A 51 -3.92 -11.53 -15.99
C ILE A 51 -4.62 -11.91 -17.30
N ALA A 52 -5.59 -11.09 -17.74
CA ALA A 52 -6.34 -11.30 -18.96
C ALA A 52 -5.57 -10.90 -20.24
N ASN A 53 -4.46 -10.17 -20.13
CA ASN A 53 -3.71 -9.65 -21.28
C ASN A 53 -3.03 -10.79 -22.07
N MET A 54 -3.66 -11.19 -23.18
CA MET A 54 -3.15 -12.24 -24.06
C MET A 54 -1.88 -11.83 -24.80
N ALA A 55 -1.75 -10.57 -25.23
CA ALA A 55 -0.59 -10.09 -25.96
C ALA A 55 0.69 -10.20 -25.12
N ASN A 56 0.63 -9.83 -23.83
CA ASN A 56 1.78 -9.98 -22.92
C ASN A 56 2.14 -11.45 -22.69
N ARG A 57 1.13 -12.34 -22.56
CA ARG A 57 1.36 -13.78 -22.40
C ARG A 57 2.06 -14.40 -23.62
N GLU A 58 1.66 -13.99 -24.82
CA GLU A 58 2.29 -14.40 -26.08
C GLU A 58 3.71 -13.84 -26.20
N ALA A 59 3.91 -12.55 -25.92
CA ALA A 59 5.22 -11.90 -25.96
C ALA A 59 6.23 -12.56 -25.02
N HIS A 60 5.82 -12.88 -23.78
CA HIS A 60 6.66 -13.57 -22.82
C HIS A 60 6.74 -15.08 -23.04
N ARG A 61 5.90 -15.66 -23.91
CA ARG A 61 5.76 -17.11 -24.12
C ARG A 61 5.51 -17.85 -22.80
N GLY A 62 4.62 -17.31 -21.97
CA GLY A 62 4.41 -17.79 -20.61
C GLY A 62 3.02 -17.47 -20.05
N LYS A 63 2.64 -18.24 -19.03
CA LYS A 63 1.46 -17.98 -18.20
C LYS A 63 1.82 -16.93 -17.15
N VAL A 64 1.02 -15.88 -17.08
CA VAL A 64 1.15 -14.84 -16.05
C VAL A 64 0.64 -15.35 -14.70
N LYS A 65 1.34 -14.96 -13.64
CA LYS A 65 0.96 -15.20 -12.25
C LYS A 65 1.19 -13.93 -11.45
N HIS A 66 0.15 -13.49 -10.74
CA HIS A 66 0.23 -12.41 -9.75
C HIS A 66 0.91 -12.92 -8.46
N LEU A 67 1.74 -12.08 -7.85
CA LEU A 67 2.54 -12.40 -6.68
C LEU A 67 2.14 -11.52 -5.48
N PRO A 68 0.96 -11.74 -4.86
CA PRO A 68 0.45 -10.88 -3.79
C PRO A 68 1.37 -10.80 -2.56
N ALA A 69 2.18 -11.83 -2.32
CA ALA A 69 3.18 -11.83 -1.25
C ALA A 69 4.34 -10.85 -1.51
N ALA A 70 4.59 -10.50 -2.78
CA ALA A 70 5.65 -9.60 -3.20
C ALA A 70 5.17 -8.17 -3.46
N ASP A 71 3.85 -7.96 -3.49
CA ASP A 71 3.23 -6.65 -3.68
C ASP A 71 3.56 -5.70 -2.55
N LEU A 72 3.58 -4.41 -2.88
CA LEU A 72 3.81 -3.33 -1.92
C LEU A 72 2.57 -2.45 -1.87
N PHE A 73 2.27 -1.94 -0.68
CA PHE A 73 1.30 -0.88 -0.49
C PHE A 73 1.90 0.20 0.40
N SER A 74 1.47 1.43 0.21
CA SER A 74 1.79 2.57 1.06
C SER A 74 0.58 3.47 1.16
N VAL A 75 0.17 3.77 2.39
CA VAL A 75 -0.90 4.73 2.68
C VAL A 75 -0.34 5.79 3.61
N MET A 76 -0.31 7.03 3.13
CA MET A 76 0.08 8.17 3.94
C MET A 76 -1.18 8.85 4.47
N MET A 77 -1.22 9.03 5.78
CA MET A 77 -2.27 9.72 6.49
C MET A 77 -1.69 10.96 7.17
N LYS A 78 -2.49 12.01 7.17
CA LYS A 78 -2.30 13.22 7.95
C LYS A 78 -3.16 13.10 9.20
N CYS A 79 -2.55 13.25 10.36
CA CYS A 79 -3.21 13.07 11.64
C CYS A 79 -3.13 14.34 12.48
N HIS A 80 -4.18 14.59 13.25
CA HIS A 80 -4.30 15.72 14.18
C HIS A 80 -4.36 15.18 15.60
N ASP A 81 -3.36 15.50 16.44
CA ASP A 81 -3.43 15.23 17.86
C ASP A 81 -4.35 16.26 18.56
N PRO A 82 -5.11 15.87 19.61
CA PRO A 82 -5.89 16.81 20.41
C PRO A 82 -5.10 18.00 20.97
N GLY A 83 -3.79 17.87 21.17
CA GLY A 83 -2.86 18.94 21.54
C GLY A 83 -2.55 19.94 20.42
N ASN A 84 -3.25 19.86 19.29
CA ASN A 84 -3.12 20.72 18.11
C ASN A 84 -1.83 20.50 17.30
N GLU A 85 -1.16 19.37 17.49
CA GLU A 85 -0.01 18.94 16.69
C GLU A 85 -0.48 18.18 15.44
N LEU A 86 0.27 18.34 14.34
CA LEU A 86 0.01 17.70 13.06
C LEU A 86 1.19 16.79 12.71
N TYR A 87 0.91 15.52 12.53
CA TYR A 87 1.90 14.52 12.16
C TYR A 87 1.42 13.69 10.98
N TYR A 88 2.34 12.93 10.38
CA TYR A 88 2.02 12.02 9.29
C TYR A 88 2.32 10.58 9.70
N LEU A 89 1.39 9.69 9.39
CA LEU A 89 1.53 8.26 9.57
C LEU A 89 1.55 7.61 8.19
N ASN A 90 2.68 7.00 7.81
CA ASN A 90 2.79 6.20 6.61
C ASN A 90 2.76 4.72 6.99
N ILE A 91 1.77 4.00 6.50
CA ILE A 91 1.65 2.54 6.67
C ILE A 91 2.08 1.89 5.37
N ALA A 92 3.05 0.99 5.46
CA ALA A 92 3.44 0.11 4.36
C ALA A 92 3.45 -1.35 4.82
N ARG A 93 3.64 -2.27 3.88
CA ARG A 93 3.53 -3.73 4.11
C ARG A 93 4.25 -4.23 5.36
N ASP A 94 5.47 -3.75 5.58
CA ASP A 94 6.40 -4.28 6.58
C ASP A 94 6.84 -3.22 7.60
N ARG A 95 6.28 -2.01 7.54
CA ARG A 95 6.75 -0.91 8.38
C ARG A 95 5.69 0.15 8.64
N MET A 96 5.68 0.59 9.90
CA MET A 96 5.19 1.86 10.42
C MET A 96 6.18 3.02 10.12
N THR A 97 5.78 4.20 9.64
CA THR A 97 6.65 5.40 9.76
C THR A 97 5.86 6.61 10.22
N LEU A 98 6.30 7.19 11.34
CA LEU A 98 5.75 8.41 11.92
C LEU A 98 6.70 9.58 11.64
N THR A 99 6.18 10.70 11.13
CA THR A 99 7.00 11.89 10.82
C THR A 99 6.30 13.17 11.26
N SER A 100 7.09 14.23 11.41
CA SER A 100 6.62 15.58 11.79
C SER A 100 5.98 15.65 13.18
N TYR A 101 6.25 14.67 14.04
CA TYR A 101 5.83 14.73 15.43
C TYR A 101 6.92 15.35 16.32
N THR A 102 6.53 16.04 17.39
CA THR A 102 7.41 16.64 18.40
C THR A 102 7.17 16.11 19.80
N ASP A 103 5.95 15.69 20.13
CA ASP A 103 5.63 15.07 21.41
C ASP A 103 5.80 13.54 21.35
N ASP A 104 6.71 12.99 22.19
CA ASP A 104 6.92 11.54 22.30
C ASP A 104 5.67 10.79 22.78
N ALA A 105 4.71 11.45 23.42
CA ALA A 105 3.42 10.86 23.75
C ALA A 105 2.64 10.45 22.48
N ILE A 106 2.81 11.14 21.35
CA ILE A 106 2.19 10.77 20.07
C ILE A 106 2.77 9.45 19.58
N ARG A 107 4.11 9.31 19.61
CA ARG A 107 4.79 8.07 19.24
C ARG A 107 4.29 6.90 20.10
N LYS A 108 4.21 7.08 21.41
CA LYS A 108 3.74 6.03 22.34
C LYS A 108 2.29 5.62 22.08
N LYS A 109 1.39 6.56 21.75
CA LYS A 109 0.00 6.24 21.35
C LYS A 109 -0.04 5.39 20.09
N VAL A 110 0.79 5.71 19.10
CA VAL A 110 0.87 4.99 17.83
C VAL A 110 1.47 3.59 18.02
N GLU A 111 2.52 3.44 18.83
CA GLU A 111 3.10 2.14 19.18
C GLU A 111 2.08 1.25 19.89
N ASN A 112 1.38 1.76 20.91
CA ASN A 112 0.32 1.03 21.60
C ASN A 112 -0.82 0.60 20.64
N TRP A 113 -1.16 1.45 19.67
CA TRP A 113 -2.17 1.12 18.68
C TRP A 113 -1.70 -0.02 17.76
N VAL A 114 -0.46 0.03 17.27
CA VAL A 114 0.12 -1.08 16.47
C VAL A 114 0.10 -2.39 17.25
N GLU A 115 0.52 -2.39 18.52
CA GLU A 115 0.52 -3.58 19.37
C GLU A 115 -0.90 -4.18 19.55
N SER A 116 -1.94 -3.34 19.47
CA SER A 116 -3.34 -3.78 19.55
C SER A 116 -3.91 -4.34 18.23
N VAL A 117 -3.21 -4.19 17.12
CA VAL A 117 -3.61 -4.69 15.80
C VAL A 117 -2.60 -5.77 15.36
N PRO A 118 -2.90 -7.07 15.58
CA PRO A 118 -1.95 -8.15 15.32
C PRO A 118 -1.39 -8.19 13.90
N GLU A 119 -2.15 -7.71 12.91
CA GLU A 119 -1.75 -7.65 11.50
C GLU A 119 -0.71 -6.56 11.20
N LEU A 120 -0.49 -5.62 12.13
CA LEU A 120 0.47 -4.51 12.02
C LEU A 120 1.73 -4.70 12.90
N GLY A 121 1.71 -5.63 13.84
CA GLY A 121 2.78 -5.91 14.82
C GLY A 121 3.85 -6.91 14.35
#